data_AF-A0A3D5T188-F1
#
_entry.id   AF-A0A3D5T188-F1
#
_cell.length_a   1.000
_cell.length_b   1.000
_cell.length_c   1.000
_cell.angle_alpha   90.00
_cell.angle_beta   90.00
_cell.angle_gamma   90.00
#
_symmetry.space_group_name_H-M   'P 1'
#
loop_
_entity.id
_entity.type
_entity.pdbx_description
1 polymer ?
#
loop_
_entity_poly.entity_id
_entity_poly.type
_entity_poly.pdbx_seq_one_letter_code
_entity_poly.pdbx_strand_id
1 'polypeptide(L)'
;MVQFIPSTYANLRKIRPELTLHADFVQGMTDPYNAIKAQIGLLDYNLTLLPSEIKKQDTINPENLGAYSAAMYNGGPTRVRRAISQWGEAWDSYHGNLASSLRLETAYYVAKFRLVFKHFDGQSLHLAGLVPVAD
;
A
#
# COMPACT_ATOMS: atom_id res chain seq x y z
N MET A 1 12.37 7.34 5.54
CA MET A 1 11.83 8.10 4.39
C MET A 1 11.22 7.15 3.37
N VAL A 2 10.27 7.62 2.56
CA VAL A 2 9.60 6.83 1.51
C VAL A 2 10.52 6.62 0.30
N GLN A 3 10.37 5.48 -0.40
CA GLN A 3 11.19 5.12 -1.56
C GLN A 3 10.37 5.25 -2.86
N PHE A 4 10.24 6.46 -3.37
CA PHE A 4 9.58 6.70 -4.65
C PHE A 4 10.54 6.54 -5.83
N ILE A 5 9.99 6.07 -6.95
CA ILE A 5 10.68 6.06 -8.24
C ILE A 5 10.25 7.33 -9.02
N PRO A 6 11.18 8.05 -9.69
CA PRO A 6 10.87 9.30 -10.39
C PRO A 6 9.70 9.20 -11.37
N SER A 7 9.63 8.11 -12.15
CA SER A 7 8.56 7.89 -13.12
C SER A 7 7.20 7.68 -12.45
N THR A 8 7.15 6.95 -11.33
CA THR A 8 5.93 6.77 -10.53
C THR A 8 5.46 8.09 -9.95
N TYR A 9 6.37 8.91 -9.43
CA TYR A 9 6.04 10.23 -8.90
C TYR A 9 5.51 11.17 -10.00
N ALA A 10 6.19 11.22 -11.15
CA ALA A 10 5.75 12.00 -12.29
C ALA A 10 4.38 11.55 -12.82
N ASN A 11 4.11 10.24 -12.83
CA ASN A 11 2.80 9.72 -13.18
C ASN A 11 1.74 10.13 -12.16
N LEU A 12 2.02 9.95 -10.86
CA LEU A 12 1.11 10.35 -9.77
C LEU A 12 0.69 11.81 -9.91
N ARG A 13 1.63 12.71 -10.19
CA ARG A 13 1.33 14.13 -10.45
C ARG A 13 0.33 14.37 -11.58
N LYS A 14 0.34 13.53 -12.62
CA LYS A 14 -0.59 13.61 -13.74
C LYS A 14 -1.98 13.08 -13.38
N ILE A 15 -2.03 11.97 -12.63
CA ILE A 15 -3.30 11.31 -12.29
C ILE A 15 -3.99 11.90 -11.05
N ARG A 16 -3.24 12.63 -10.20
CA ARG A 16 -3.71 13.27 -8.97
C ARG A 16 -3.21 14.73 -8.89
N PRO A 17 -3.56 15.60 -9.87
CA PRO A 17 -3.07 16.98 -9.91
C PRO A 17 -3.49 17.82 -8.69
N GLU A 18 -4.61 17.47 -8.06
CA GLU A 18 -5.14 18.14 -6.87
C GLU A 18 -4.23 18.03 -5.64
N LEU A 19 -3.28 17.08 -5.63
CA LEU A 19 -2.31 16.93 -4.54
C LEU A 19 -1.25 18.03 -4.52
N THR A 20 -1.16 18.85 -5.58
CA THR A 20 -0.24 19.99 -5.71
C THR A 20 1.21 19.64 -5.34
N LEU A 21 1.67 18.46 -5.78
CA LEU A 21 3.00 17.96 -5.47
C LEU A 21 4.09 18.74 -6.23
N HIS A 22 5.25 18.89 -5.59
CA HIS A 22 6.44 19.54 -6.16
C HIS A 22 6.77 18.99 -7.55
N ALA A 23 7.14 19.90 -8.47
CA ALA A 23 7.42 19.50 -9.83
C ALA A 23 8.74 18.77 -10.00
N ASP A 24 9.75 19.26 -9.30
CA ASP A 24 11.06 18.63 -9.20
C ASP A 24 10.99 17.44 -8.25
N PHE A 25 11.47 16.29 -8.73
CA PHE A 25 11.41 15.04 -7.97
C PHE A 25 12.30 15.09 -6.73
N VAL A 26 13.52 15.63 -6.84
CA VAL A 26 14.50 15.62 -5.75
C VAL A 26 14.03 16.54 -4.63
N GLN A 27 13.59 17.75 -4.95
CA GLN A 27 12.97 18.67 -3.99
C GLN A 27 11.73 18.02 -3.36
N GLY A 28 10.87 17.41 -4.18
CA GLY A 28 9.66 16.76 -3.71
C GLY A 28 9.90 15.63 -2.72
N MET A 29 10.96 14.84 -2.90
CA MET A 29 11.31 13.74 -2.00
C MET A 29 12.16 14.18 -0.80
N THR A 30 12.82 15.34 -0.88
CA THR A 30 13.57 15.91 0.24
C THR A 30 12.66 16.60 1.25
N ASP A 31 11.55 17.20 0.78
CA ASP A 31 10.48 17.73 1.63
C ASP A 31 9.64 16.58 2.23
N PRO A 32 9.71 16.33 3.55
CA PRO A 32 9.00 15.21 4.16
C PRO A 32 7.48 15.32 4.02
N TYR A 33 6.93 16.54 4.05
CA TYR A 33 5.49 16.76 3.93
C TYR A 33 5.01 16.38 2.52
N ASN A 34 5.71 16.84 1.49
CA ASN A 34 5.40 16.47 0.11
C ASN A 34 5.61 14.96 -0.13
N ALA A 35 6.70 14.39 0.39
CA ALA A 35 7.00 12.97 0.22
C ALA A 35 5.93 12.06 0.85
N ILE A 36 5.48 12.37 2.07
CA ILE A 36 4.41 11.64 2.75
C ILE A 36 3.08 11.86 2.02
N LYS A 37 2.76 13.08 1.59
CA LYS A 37 1.55 13.37 0.82
C LYS A 37 1.52 12.55 -0.49
N ALA A 38 2.63 12.49 -1.20
CA ALA A 38 2.76 11.68 -2.41
C ALA A 38 2.56 10.18 -2.12
N GLN A 39 3.13 9.68 -1.01
CA GLN A 39 2.93 8.30 -0.58
C GLN A 39 1.45 8.00 -0.32
N ILE A 40 0.78 8.81 0.48
CA ILE A 40 -0.64 8.63 0.79
C ILE A 40 -1.47 8.67 -0.50
N GLY A 41 -1.23 9.66 -1.36
CA GLY A 41 -1.93 9.78 -2.65
C GLY A 41 -1.74 8.58 -3.57
N LEU A 42 -0.53 8.00 -3.60
CA LEU A 42 -0.27 6.78 -4.38
C LEU A 42 -0.99 5.57 -3.80
N LEU A 43 -0.95 5.39 -2.48
CA LEU A 43 -1.63 4.26 -1.82
C LEU A 43 -3.16 4.35 -2.03
N ASP A 44 -3.73 5.54 -1.83
CA ASP A 44 -5.14 5.82 -2.09
C ASP A 44 -5.52 5.51 -3.55
N TYR A 45 -4.74 6.03 -4.52
CA TYR A 45 -4.96 5.71 -5.93
C TYR A 45 -4.88 4.20 -6.20
N ASN A 46 -3.88 3.50 -5.66
CA ASN A 46 -3.71 2.07 -5.86
C ASN A 46 -4.94 1.28 -5.37
N LEU A 47 -5.52 1.64 -4.23
CA LEU A 47 -6.74 1.00 -3.73
C LEU A 47 -7.92 1.20 -4.67
N THR A 48 -8.00 2.32 -5.41
CA THR A 48 -9.02 2.51 -6.46
C THR A 48 -8.90 1.51 -7.62
N LEU A 49 -7.75 0.85 -7.79
CA LEU A 49 -7.52 -0.12 -8.86
C LEU A 49 -7.91 -1.55 -8.49
N LEU A 50 -8.24 -1.83 -7.23
CA LEU A 50 -8.68 -3.16 -6.82
C LEU A 50 -9.98 -3.59 -7.54
N PRO A 51 -10.18 -4.90 -7.81
CA PRO A 51 -11.44 -5.42 -8.32
C PRO A 51 -12.62 -5.06 -7.40
N SER A 52 -13.81 -4.85 -7.96
CA SER A 52 -15.00 -4.43 -7.20
C SER A 52 -15.39 -5.42 -6.11
N GLU A 53 -15.20 -6.70 -6.37
CA GLU A 53 -15.54 -7.80 -5.47
C GLU A 53 -14.64 -7.77 -4.24
N ILE A 54 -13.33 -7.56 -4.45
CA ILE A 54 -12.33 -7.41 -3.40
C ILE A 54 -12.60 -6.16 -2.58
N LYS A 55 -12.88 -5.02 -3.23
CA LYS A 55 -13.21 -3.78 -2.51
C LYS A 55 -14.37 -4.01 -1.54
N LYS A 56 -15.46 -4.66 -1.99
CA LYS A 56 -16.63 -4.94 -1.14
C LYS A 56 -16.27 -5.83 0.06
N GLN A 57 -15.52 -6.90 -0.17
CA GLN A 57 -15.11 -7.84 0.88
C GLN A 57 -14.19 -7.19 1.92
N ASP A 58 -13.23 -6.38 1.45
CA ASP A 58 -12.15 -5.88 2.29
C ASP A 58 -12.37 -4.47 2.83
N THR A 59 -13.47 -3.79 2.49
CA THR A 59 -13.80 -2.43 3.00
C THR A 59 -13.72 -2.30 4.53
N ILE A 60 -13.89 -3.41 5.25
CA ILE A 60 -13.90 -3.45 6.73
C ILE A 60 -12.69 -4.19 7.32
N ASN A 61 -11.74 -4.66 6.53
CA ASN A 61 -10.54 -5.37 7.01
C ASN A 61 -9.27 -4.53 6.74
N PRO A 62 -8.80 -3.77 7.75
CA PRO A 62 -7.62 -2.92 7.61
C PRO A 62 -6.32 -3.68 7.30
N GLU A 63 -6.17 -4.92 7.79
CA GLU A 63 -4.98 -5.74 7.51
C GLU A 63 -4.93 -6.08 6.02
N ASN A 64 -6.07 -6.49 5.42
CA ASN A 64 -6.13 -6.82 4.00
C ASN A 64 -5.91 -5.59 3.11
N LEU A 65 -6.57 -4.46 3.42
CA LEU A 65 -6.36 -3.20 2.69
C LEU A 65 -4.91 -2.72 2.76
N GLY A 66 -4.28 -2.85 3.93
CA GLY A 66 -2.88 -2.54 4.12
C GLY A 66 -1.96 -3.49 3.34
N ALA A 67 -2.29 -4.78 3.29
CA ALA A 67 -1.53 -5.78 2.53
C ALA A 67 -1.58 -5.50 1.01
N TYR A 68 -2.74 -5.17 0.45
CA TYR A 68 -2.82 -4.74 -0.96
C TYR A 68 -2.01 -3.48 -1.21
N SER A 69 -2.12 -2.49 -0.33
CA SER A 69 -1.37 -1.23 -0.42
C SER A 69 0.15 -1.49 -0.44
N ALA A 70 0.65 -2.34 0.47
CA ALA A 70 2.05 -2.73 0.55
C ALA A 70 2.50 -3.48 -0.72
N ALA A 71 1.70 -4.43 -1.20
CA ALA A 71 2.00 -5.20 -2.39
C ALA A 71 2.04 -4.32 -3.65
N MET A 72 1.07 -3.43 -3.82
CA MET A 72 1.00 -2.55 -4.99
C MET A 72 2.10 -1.48 -4.98
N TYR A 73 2.51 -1.03 -3.80
CA TYR A 73 3.65 -0.13 -3.66
C TYR A 73 4.96 -0.79 -4.07
N ASN A 74 5.24 -2.01 -3.58
CA ASN A 74 6.50 -2.70 -3.88
C ASN A 74 6.51 -3.35 -5.29
N GLY A 75 5.43 -4.01 -5.68
CA GLY A 75 5.37 -4.86 -6.89
C GLY A 75 4.57 -4.27 -8.06
N GLY A 76 3.86 -3.16 -7.84
CA GLY A 76 3.03 -2.49 -8.83
C GLY A 76 1.60 -3.06 -8.94
N PRO A 77 0.58 -2.21 -9.19
CA PRO A 77 -0.83 -2.60 -9.12
C PRO A 77 -1.27 -3.62 -10.18
N THR A 78 -0.69 -3.59 -11.38
CA THR A 78 -1.06 -4.55 -12.45
C THR A 78 -0.70 -5.98 -12.08
N ARG A 79 0.45 -6.22 -11.43
CA ARG A 79 0.86 -7.56 -11.01
C ARG A 79 -0.03 -8.09 -9.89
N VAL A 80 -0.33 -7.25 -8.90
CA VAL A 80 -1.21 -7.60 -7.78
C VAL A 80 -2.60 -7.98 -8.27
N ARG A 81 -3.20 -7.21 -9.18
CA ARG A 81 -4.52 -7.53 -9.76
C ARG A 81 -4.52 -8.87 -10.51
N ARG A 82 -3.45 -9.19 -11.23
CA ARG A 82 -3.31 -10.50 -11.89
C ARG A 82 -3.20 -11.63 -10.89
N ALA A 83 -2.47 -11.42 -9.80
CA ALA A 83 -2.34 -12.43 -8.74
C ALA A 83 -3.67 -12.69 -8.03
N ILE A 84 -4.41 -11.64 -7.69
CA ILE A 84 -5.77 -11.73 -7.14
C ILE A 84 -6.68 -12.54 -8.08
N SER A 85 -6.71 -12.17 -9.36
CA SER A 85 -7.58 -12.83 -10.34
C SER A 85 -7.22 -14.29 -10.57
N GLN A 86 -5.95 -14.68 -10.44
CA GLN A 86 -5.49 -16.04 -10.72
C GLN A 86 -5.55 -16.95 -9.48
N TRP A 87 -5.22 -16.42 -8.30
CA TRP A 87 -4.94 -17.24 -7.11
C TRP A 87 -5.91 -16.99 -5.95
N GLY A 88 -6.86 -16.06 -6.09
CA GLY A 88 -7.89 -15.80 -5.08
C GLY A 88 -7.28 -15.50 -3.72
N GLU A 89 -7.64 -16.27 -2.69
CA GLU A 89 -7.12 -16.12 -1.33
C GLU A 89 -5.59 -16.26 -1.24
N ALA A 90 -4.96 -17.01 -2.15
CA ALA A 90 -3.51 -17.22 -2.18
C ALA A 90 -2.75 -16.15 -2.99
N TRP A 91 -3.37 -15.00 -3.31
CA TRP A 91 -2.79 -13.96 -4.16
C TRP A 91 -1.46 -13.38 -3.66
N ASP A 92 -1.23 -13.39 -2.35
CA ASP A 92 -0.07 -12.81 -1.67
C ASP A 92 1.15 -13.75 -1.62
N SER A 93 0.96 -14.99 -2.05
CA SER A 93 1.99 -16.02 -2.06
C SER A 93 2.83 -15.97 -3.34
N TYR A 94 4.08 -16.43 -3.23
CA TYR A 94 4.94 -16.63 -4.40
C TYR A 94 4.61 -17.98 -5.05
N HIS A 95 4.26 -17.94 -6.34
CA HIS A 95 3.82 -19.07 -7.16
C HIS A 95 4.81 -19.35 -8.31
N GLY A 96 6.09 -19.03 -8.08
CA GLY A 96 7.12 -19.10 -9.13
C GLY A 96 7.18 -17.85 -10.00
N ASN A 97 8.06 -17.87 -11.02
CA ASN A 97 8.33 -16.73 -11.90
C ASN A 97 7.25 -16.55 -12.98
N LEU A 98 5.99 -16.46 -12.57
CA LEU A 98 4.83 -16.25 -13.44
C LEU A 98 4.42 -14.78 -13.49
N ALA A 99 3.89 -14.34 -14.62
CA ALA A 99 3.33 -12.99 -14.75
C ALA A 99 2.09 -12.76 -13.86
N SER A 100 1.40 -13.84 -13.48
CA SER A 100 0.29 -13.88 -12.54
C SER A 100 0.72 -14.08 -11.08
N SER A 101 2.03 -14.20 -10.79
CA SER A 101 2.52 -14.26 -9.41
C SER A 101 3.14 -12.93 -8.99
N LEU A 102 3.09 -12.65 -7.69
CA LEU A 102 3.93 -11.63 -7.09
C LEU A 102 5.40 -11.98 -7.31
N ARG A 103 6.28 -10.97 -7.33
CA ARG A 103 7.70 -11.24 -7.20
C ARG A 103 7.97 -11.75 -5.79
N LEU A 104 8.98 -12.61 -5.63
CA LEU A 104 9.36 -13.14 -4.32
C LEU A 104 9.58 -12.02 -3.29
N GLU A 105 10.25 -10.93 -3.69
CA GLU A 105 10.44 -9.74 -2.86
C GLU A 105 9.10 -9.13 -2.40
N THR A 106 8.13 -9.00 -3.29
CA THR A 106 6.80 -8.45 -2.98
C THR A 106 6.03 -9.34 -2.03
N ALA A 107 6.07 -10.67 -2.21
CA ALA A 107 5.46 -11.61 -1.28
C ALA A 107 6.06 -11.47 0.12
N TYR A 108 7.39 -11.39 0.23
CA TYR A 108 8.06 -11.12 1.51
C TYR A 108 7.72 -9.75 2.08
N TYR A 109 7.55 -8.73 1.24
CA TYR A 109 7.16 -7.40 1.67
C TYR A 109 5.76 -7.40 2.31
N VAL A 110 4.81 -8.15 1.73
CA VAL A 110 3.47 -8.36 2.32
C VAL A 110 3.55 -9.12 3.65
N ALA A 111 4.36 -10.19 3.71
CA ALA A 111 4.57 -10.93 4.96
C ALA A 111 5.13 -10.03 6.06
N LYS A 112 6.13 -9.19 5.75
CA LYS A 112 6.69 -8.20 6.68
C LYS A 112 5.64 -7.19 7.13
N PHE A 113 4.84 -6.67 6.20
CA PHE A 113 3.74 -5.76 6.53
C PHE A 113 2.80 -6.38 7.56
N ARG A 114 2.32 -7.61 7.34
CA ARG A 114 1.40 -8.28 8.28
C ARG A 114 2.01 -8.50 9.66
N LEU A 115 3.29 -8.85 9.73
CA LEU A 115 3.99 -8.98 11.01
C LEU A 115 4.03 -7.65 11.77
N VAL A 116 4.35 -6.55 11.08
CA VAL A 116 4.39 -5.21 11.66
C VAL A 116 2.98 -4.72 12.04
N PHE A 117 2.00 -4.97 11.18
CA PHE A 117 0.60 -4.62 11.44
C PHE A 117 0.11 -5.30 12.71
N LYS A 118 0.32 -6.60 12.88
CA LYS A 118 -0.04 -7.34 14.10
C LYS A 118 0.65 -6.82 15.35
N HIS A 119 1.93 -6.45 15.24
CA HIS A 119 2.67 -5.85 16.35
C HIS A 119 2.03 -4.53 16.82
N PHE A 120 1.68 -3.65 15.87
CA PHE A 120 1.10 -2.36 16.18
C PHE A 120 -0.39 -2.43 16.50
N ASP A 121 -1.17 -3.31 15.91
CA ASP A 121 -2.59 -3.50 16.24
C ASP A 121 -2.74 -4.02 17.68
N GLY A 122 -1.94 -5.04 18.04
CA GLY A 122 -1.88 -5.55 19.41
C GLY A 122 -1.40 -4.53 20.44
N GLN A 123 -0.54 -3.59 20.06
CA GLN A 123 -0.09 -2.49 20.93
C GLN A 123 -1.05 -1.29 20.96
N SER A 124 -1.75 -1.00 19.86
CA SER A 124 -2.74 0.08 19.77
C SER A 124 -3.92 -0.17 20.70
N LEU A 125 -4.32 -1.45 20.86
CA LEU A 125 -5.26 -1.88 21.89
C LEU A 125 -4.73 -1.65 23.32
N HIS A 126 -3.42 -1.83 23.54
CA HIS A 126 -2.80 -1.63 24.86
C HIS A 126 -2.66 -0.13 25.21
N LEU A 127 -2.42 0.74 24.23
CA LEU A 127 -2.34 2.19 24.44
C LEU A 127 -3.73 2.83 24.59
N ALA A 128 -4.74 2.36 23.84
CA ALA A 128 -6.12 2.81 23.98
C ALA A 128 -6.73 2.45 25.35
N GLY A 129 -6.28 1.36 25.98
CA GLY A 129 -6.68 0.97 27.34
C GLY A 129 -6.00 1.75 28.48
N LEU A 130 -5.01 2.60 28.17
CA LEU A 130 -4.27 3.39 29.17
C LEU A 130 -4.62 4.89 29.15
N VAL A 131 -5.43 5.34 28.19
CA VAL A 131 -5.97 6.71 28.19
C VAL A 131 -7.21 6.71 29.08
N PRO A 132 -7.20 7.41 30.24
CA PRO A 132 -8.43 7.58 31.00
C PRO A 132 -9.43 8.31 30.11
N VAL A 133 -10.65 7.79 30.01
CA VAL A 133 -11.76 8.57 29.48
C VAL A 133 -11.91 9.74 30.46
N ALA A 134 -11.62 10.95 29.98
CA ALA A 134 -11.95 12.14 30.75
C ALA A 134 -13.48 12.26 30.77
N ASP A 135 -14.05 12.18 31.97
CA ASP A 135 -15.47 12.43 32.24
C ASP A 135 -15.87 13.87 31.91
#